data_AF-A0A132A6L7-F1
#
_entry.id   AF-A0A132A6L7-F1
#
_cell.length_a   1.000
_cell.length_b   1.000
_cell.length_c   1.000
_cell.angle_alpha   90.00
_cell.angle_beta   90.00
_cell.angle_gamma   90.00
#
_symmetry.space_group_name_H-M   'P 1'
#
loop_
_entity.id
_entity.type
_entity.pdbx_description
1 polymer ?
#
loop_
_entity_poly.entity_id
_entity_poly.type
_entity_poly.pdbx_seq_one_letter_code
_entity_poly.pdbx_strand_id
1 'polypeptide(L)'
;MSTIQIVTNLTKEKFNDLVGKDLPFVIRSANFGRCLEFWNVEYLQTKIADGRKVPIHVGKNPLLDFTNKNFQYKFEEFGTFLQKCFAAQSSNELVNKNDYDDCSNYYYLRSIGDDKRGREIANLKKHYPSIADDVSYPEFIGFCMNDSNCSDVDPK
;
A
#
# COMPACT_ATOMS: atom_id res chain seq x y z
N MET A 1 28.52 -0.18 -3.91
CA MET A 1 27.06 -0.03 -3.79
C MET A 1 26.48 -0.10 -5.19
N SER A 2 25.57 -1.04 -5.49
CA SER A 2 24.88 -1.02 -6.78
C SER A 2 23.81 0.07 -6.76
N THR A 3 23.91 1.04 -7.67
CA THR A 3 22.90 2.08 -7.83
C THR A 3 21.67 1.47 -8.51
N ILE A 4 20.48 1.68 -7.92
CA ILE A 4 19.22 1.27 -8.56
C ILE A 4 18.99 2.14 -9.80
N GLN A 5 18.75 1.51 -10.94
CA GLN A 5 18.51 2.21 -12.19
C GLN A 5 17.19 2.99 -12.11
N ILE A 6 17.19 4.25 -12.57
CA ILE A 6 15.99 5.09 -12.65
C ILE A 6 15.67 5.30 -14.14
N VAL A 7 14.42 5.08 -14.53
CA VAL A 7 13.94 5.19 -15.90
C VAL A 7 12.64 6.00 -15.97
N THR A 8 12.37 6.62 -17.11
CA THR A 8 11.14 7.38 -17.40
C THR A 8 10.61 6.98 -18.78
N ASN A 9 9.33 7.27 -19.06
CA ASN A 9 8.72 7.13 -20.39
C ASN A 9 8.99 5.78 -21.07
N LEU A 10 8.72 4.67 -20.38
CA LEU A 10 8.99 3.33 -20.89
C LEU A 10 8.03 2.94 -22.01
N THR A 11 8.58 2.30 -23.04
CA THR A 11 7.81 1.46 -23.95
C THR A 11 7.62 0.07 -23.34
N LYS A 12 6.63 -0.69 -23.82
CA LYS A 12 6.42 -2.09 -23.41
C LYS A 12 7.67 -2.96 -23.66
N GLU A 13 8.33 -2.77 -24.79
CA GLU A 13 9.58 -3.48 -25.12
C GLU A 13 10.69 -3.17 -24.13
N LYS A 14 10.89 -1.88 -23.80
CA LYS A 14 11.93 -1.49 -22.85
C LYS A 14 11.62 -1.97 -21.43
N PHE A 15 10.35 -1.97 -21.03
CA PHE A 15 9.91 -2.55 -19.77
C PHE A 15 10.25 -4.05 -19.71
N ASN A 16 9.94 -4.81 -20.76
CA ASN A 16 10.27 -6.25 -20.82
C ASN A 16 11.78 -6.52 -20.80
N ASP A 17 12.61 -5.71 -21.48
CA ASP A 17 14.09 -5.78 -21.40
C ASP A 17 14.59 -5.54 -19.97
N LEU A 18 13.99 -4.60 -19.23
CA LEU A 18 14.36 -4.33 -17.85
C LEU A 18 13.92 -5.46 -16.90
N VAL A 19 12.71 -5.99 -17.08
CA VAL A 19 12.22 -7.14 -16.30
C VAL A 19 13.11 -8.36 -16.52
N GLY A 20 13.49 -8.68 -17.76
CA GLY A 20 14.34 -9.82 -18.08
C GLY A 20 15.78 -9.75 -17.57
N LYS A 21 16.20 -8.64 -16.95
CA LYS A 21 17.51 -8.51 -16.29
C LYS A 21 17.51 -9.00 -14.85
N ASP A 22 16.34 -9.27 -14.27
CA ASP A 22 16.18 -9.68 -12.87
C ASP A 22 16.86 -8.72 -11.88
N LEU A 23 16.87 -7.42 -12.20
CA LEU A 23 17.45 -6.37 -11.36
C LEU A 23 16.40 -5.31 -11.01
N PRO A 24 16.42 -4.76 -9.78
CA PRO A 24 15.49 -3.71 -9.39
C PRO A 24 15.74 -2.42 -10.15
N PHE A 25 14.67 -1.77 -10.58
CA PHE A 25 14.68 -0.45 -11.19
C PHE A 25 13.48 0.38 -10.71
N VAL A 26 13.60 1.71 -10.80
CA VAL A 26 12.54 2.66 -10.44
C VAL A 26 12.02 3.33 -11.71
N ILE A 27 10.70 3.30 -11.90
CA ILE A 27 10.02 4.03 -12.96
C ILE A 27 9.55 5.37 -12.40
N ARG A 28 10.00 6.48 -12.98
CA ARG A 28 9.54 7.82 -12.66
C ARG A 28 8.56 8.34 -13.71
N SER A 29 7.72 9.27 -13.29
CA SER A 29 6.77 9.99 -14.14
C SER A 29 5.79 9.09 -14.91
N ALA A 30 5.51 7.90 -14.39
CA ALA A 30 4.47 7.04 -14.93
C ALA A 30 3.08 7.53 -14.47
N ASN A 31 2.11 7.49 -15.38
CA ASN A 31 0.74 7.86 -15.07
C ASN A 31 0.03 6.70 -14.38
N PHE A 32 -0.29 6.88 -13.08
CA PHE A 32 -1.04 5.91 -12.29
C PHE A 32 -2.52 6.26 -12.13
N GLY A 33 -3.04 7.19 -12.92
CA GLY A 33 -4.41 7.68 -12.84
C GLY A 33 -4.59 8.81 -11.84
N ARG A 34 -5.85 9.12 -11.53
CA ARG A 34 -6.26 10.23 -10.66
C ARG A 34 -5.86 10.04 -9.20
N CYS A 35 -5.44 8.84 -8.80
CA CYS A 35 -4.94 8.60 -7.45
C CYS A 35 -3.78 9.55 -7.10
N LEU A 36 -2.97 9.94 -8.08
CA LEU A 36 -1.86 10.88 -7.92
C LEU A 36 -2.31 12.30 -7.54
N GLU A 37 -3.56 12.66 -7.86
CA GLU A 37 -4.14 13.98 -7.58
C GLU A 37 -5.10 13.94 -6.39
N PHE A 38 -5.91 12.88 -6.29
CA PHE A 38 -7.06 12.84 -5.38
C PHE A 38 -6.76 12.19 -4.04
N TRP A 39 -5.78 11.27 -3.96
CA TRP A 39 -5.56 10.50 -2.73
C TRP A 39 -4.84 11.33 -1.67
N ASN A 40 -5.64 12.10 -0.94
CA ASN A 40 -5.30 12.73 0.32
C ASN A 40 -6.11 12.10 1.47
N VAL A 41 -5.83 12.51 2.72
CA VAL A 41 -6.49 11.97 3.91
C VAL A 41 -7.99 12.10 3.83
N GLU A 42 -8.47 13.32 3.59
CA GLU A 42 -9.89 13.64 3.56
C GLU A 42 -10.62 12.83 2.49
N TYR A 43 -10.08 12.80 1.27
CA TYR A 43 -10.67 12.05 0.15
C TYR A 43 -10.74 10.56 0.45
N LEU A 44 -9.64 9.94 0.91
CA LEU A 44 -9.60 8.51 1.20
C LEU A 44 -10.51 8.14 2.37
N GLN A 45 -10.58 9.00 3.39
CA GLN A 45 -11.53 8.84 4.47
C GLN A 45 -12.96 8.86 3.93
N THR A 46 -13.36 9.89 3.20
CA THR A 46 -14.73 10.00 2.67
C THR A 46 -15.09 8.88 1.69
N LYS A 47 -14.16 8.44 0.84
CA LYS A 47 -14.45 7.43 -0.20
C LYS A 47 -14.48 6.01 0.31
N ILE A 48 -13.66 5.68 1.32
CA ILE A 48 -13.60 4.33 1.88
C ILE A 48 -14.51 4.23 3.13
N ALA A 49 -14.95 5.37 3.70
CA ALA A 49 -15.81 5.39 4.88
C ALA A 49 -17.25 4.97 4.57
N ASP A 50 -17.52 3.72 4.95
CA ASP A 50 -18.78 3.23 5.51
C ASP A 50 -18.45 2.16 6.56
N GLY A 51 -17.81 2.56 7.66
CA GLY A 51 -17.48 1.66 8.77
C GLY A 51 -16.56 0.48 8.42
N ARG A 52 -15.84 0.52 7.27
CA ARG A 52 -14.96 -0.57 6.83
C ARG A 52 -13.83 -0.76 7.85
N LYS A 53 -13.86 -1.90 8.54
CA LYS A 53 -12.80 -2.31 9.46
C LYS A 53 -11.67 -2.98 8.70
N VAL A 54 -10.45 -2.53 8.97
CA VAL A 54 -9.25 -3.03 8.32
C VAL A 54 -8.27 -3.60 9.35
N PRO A 55 -7.51 -4.63 8.99
CA PRO A 55 -6.52 -5.23 9.87
C PRO A 55 -5.23 -4.40 9.88
N ILE A 56 -4.86 -3.89 11.05
CA ILE A 56 -3.70 -3.05 11.25
C ILE A 56 -2.72 -3.68 12.24
N HIS A 57 -1.45 -3.34 12.07
CA HIS A 57 -0.39 -3.61 13.03
C HIS A 57 -0.06 -2.32 13.79
N VAL A 58 0.04 -2.43 15.12
CA VAL A 58 0.34 -1.31 16.01
C VAL A 58 1.58 -1.64 16.82
N GLY A 59 2.67 -0.95 16.54
CA GLY A 59 3.94 -1.09 17.25
C GLY A 59 4.25 0.11 18.12
N LYS A 60 5.02 -0.10 19.20
CA LYS A 60 5.64 0.98 19.99
C LYS A 60 7.05 1.32 19.47
N ASN A 61 7.55 0.58 18.49
CA ASN A 61 8.85 0.76 17.85
C ASN A 61 8.63 0.95 16.34
N PRO A 62 9.35 1.88 15.67
CA PRO A 62 9.29 2.02 14.21
C PRO A 62 9.74 0.75 13.46
N LEU A 63 10.64 -0.03 14.06
CA LEU A 63 11.12 -1.29 13.52
C LEU A 63 10.20 -2.44 13.95
N LEU A 64 9.17 -2.67 13.15
CA LEU A 64 8.29 -3.82 13.33
C LEU A 64 9.03 -5.12 13.02
N ASP A 65 9.04 -6.04 13.97
CA ASP A 65 9.62 -7.37 13.86
C ASP A 65 8.50 -8.40 13.74
N PHE A 66 8.32 -8.95 12.55
CA PHE A 66 7.29 -9.96 12.25
C PHE A 66 7.67 -11.37 12.73
N THR A 67 8.94 -11.60 13.03
CA THR A 67 9.43 -12.87 13.60
C THR A 67 9.12 -12.90 15.09
N ASN A 68 9.53 -11.85 15.82
CA ASN A 68 9.33 -11.74 17.27
C ASN A 68 7.97 -11.12 17.65
N LYS A 69 7.21 -10.62 16.66
CA LYS A 69 5.88 -10.00 16.81
C LYS A 69 5.86 -8.91 17.87
N ASN A 70 6.76 -7.94 17.75
CA ASN A 70 6.85 -6.79 18.66
C ASN A 70 5.72 -5.74 18.47
N PHE A 71 4.58 -6.16 17.91
CA PHE A 71 3.44 -5.33 17.58
C PHE A 71 2.14 -6.07 17.89
N GLN A 72 1.04 -5.33 17.96
CA GLN A 72 -0.30 -5.86 18.14
C GLN A 72 -1.07 -5.84 16.83
N TYR A 73 -1.77 -6.94 16.53
CA TYR A 73 -2.74 -6.98 15.44
C TYR A 73 -4.10 -6.51 15.95
N LYS A 74 -4.73 -5.55 15.26
CA LYS A 74 -6.02 -4.97 15.62
C LYS A 74 -6.89 -4.78 14.38
N PHE A 75 -8.21 -4.82 14.56
CA PHE A 75 -9.14 -4.30 13.55
C PHE A 75 -9.53 -2.89 13.95
N GLU A 76 -9.44 -1.95 13.01
CA GLU A 76 -9.78 -0.54 13.23
C GLU A 76 -10.56 -0.03 12.02
N GLU A 77 -11.43 0.95 12.24
CA GLU A 77 -12.07 1.63 11.11
C GLU A 77 -11.03 2.36 10.25
N PHE A 78 -11.12 2.22 8.93
CA PHE A 78 -10.12 2.75 8.01
C PHE A 78 -9.91 4.26 8.19
N GLY A 79 -11.00 5.01 8.42
CA GLY A 79 -10.93 6.46 8.67
C GLY A 79 -10.16 6.81 9.94
N THR A 80 -10.45 6.12 11.05
CA THR A 80 -9.73 6.27 12.32
C THR A 80 -8.27 5.89 12.20
N PHE A 81 -7.96 4.81 11.46
CA PHE A 81 -6.58 4.42 11.16
C PHE A 81 -5.82 5.52 10.43
N LEU A 82 -6.40 6.11 9.37
CA LEU A 82 -5.75 7.22 8.65
C LEU A 82 -5.50 8.42 9.56
N GLN A 83 -6.49 8.86 10.34
CA GLN A 83 -6.31 9.93 11.33
C GLN A 83 -5.13 9.67 12.27
N LYS A 84 -5.03 8.45 12.82
CA LYS A 84 -3.92 8.06 13.72
C LYS A 84 -2.56 8.11 13.02
N CYS A 85 -2.47 7.70 11.75
CA CYS A 85 -1.23 7.78 10.98
C CYS A 85 -0.76 9.23 10.78
N PHE A 86 -1.68 10.15 10.49
CA PHE A 86 -1.34 11.56 10.24
C PHE A 86 -1.11 12.34 11.54
N ALA A 87 -1.90 12.09 12.59
CA ALA A 87 -1.68 12.72 13.90
C ALA A 87 -0.30 12.35 14.49
N ALA A 88 0.14 11.11 14.32
CA ALA A 88 1.47 10.67 14.76
C ALA A 88 2.63 11.36 13.99
N GLN A 89 2.38 11.89 12.78
CA GLN A 89 3.37 12.68 12.03
C GLN A 89 3.42 14.14 12.51
N SER A 90 2.26 14.71 12.87
CA SER A 90 2.16 16.10 13.34
C SER A 90 2.63 16.29 14.79
N SER A 91 2.62 15.24 15.62
CA SER A 91 3.00 15.30 17.04
C SER A 91 4.51 15.33 17.31
N ASN A 92 5.37 15.46 16.28
CA ASN A 92 6.77 15.81 16.52
C ASN A 92 6.95 17.28 16.96
N GLU A 93 5.89 18.09 16.91
CA GLU A 93 5.83 19.38 17.59
C GLU A 93 4.53 19.48 18.40
N LEU A 94 4.69 19.64 19.73
CA LEU A 94 3.68 20.18 20.66
C LEU A 94 2.43 19.32 20.92
N VAL A 95 2.56 18.25 21.70
CA VAL A 95 1.45 17.78 22.56
C VAL A 95 1.93 17.76 24.01
N ASN A 96 1.12 18.36 24.89
CA ASN A 96 1.40 18.53 26.31
C ASN A 96 1.62 17.19 27.02
N LYS A 97 2.83 17.02 27.56
CA LYS A 97 3.35 15.85 28.29
C LYS A 97 2.72 15.65 29.67
N ASN A 98 1.43 15.39 29.78
CA ASN A 98 0.81 15.09 31.08
C ASN A 98 -0.05 13.82 31.13
N ASP A 99 -0.07 13.00 30.07
CA ASP A 99 -0.57 11.63 30.15
C ASP A 99 0.58 10.64 29.94
N TYR A 100 0.74 9.75 30.91
CA TYR A 100 1.82 8.79 31.07
C TYR A 100 1.78 7.61 30.03
N ASP A 101 1.17 7.82 28.85
CA ASP A 101 1.07 6.83 27.73
C ASP A 101 1.49 7.44 26.36
N ASP A 102 2.25 8.53 26.39
CA ASP A 102 2.75 9.24 25.20
C ASP A 102 3.96 8.54 24.55
N CYS A 103 3.75 7.33 24.04
CA CYS A 103 4.61 6.75 23.02
C CYS A 103 3.84 6.78 21.71
N SER A 104 4.31 7.59 20.75
CA SER A 104 3.83 7.58 19.37
C SER A 104 3.78 6.14 18.86
N ASN A 105 2.56 5.64 18.67
CA ASN A 105 2.38 4.32 18.08
C ASN A 105 2.72 4.40 16.58
N TYR A 106 3.33 3.35 16.05
CA TYR A 106 3.56 3.15 14.64
C TYR A 106 2.47 2.24 14.07
N TYR A 107 1.82 2.71 13.01
CA TYR A 107 0.67 2.04 12.41
C TYR A 107 1.04 1.52 11.02
N TYR A 108 0.69 0.27 10.74
CA TYR A 108 0.95 -0.37 9.45
C TYR A 108 -0.26 -1.17 8.98
N LEU A 109 -0.72 -0.87 7.76
CA LEU A 109 -1.78 -1.59 7.07
C LEU A 109 -1.16 -2.42 5.93
N ARG A 110 -1.51 -3.71 5.89
CA ARG A 110 -1.30 -4.56 4.71
C ARG A 110 -2.64 -5.11 4.27
N SER A 111 -3.08 -4.75 3.06
CA SER A 111 -4.31 -5.31 2.50
C SER A 111 -4.21 -6.82 2.36
N ILE A 112 -5.27 -7.51 2.75
CA ILE A 112 -5.48 -8.96 2.63
C ILE A 112 -6.85 -9.19 1.97
N GLY A 113 -7.09 -10.39 1.45
CA GLY A 113 -8.44 -10.79 1.03
C GLY A 113 -9.41 -10.89 2.21
N ASP A 114 -10.71 -10.90 1.91
CA ASP A 114 -11.76 -10.96 2.93
C ASP A 114 -11.93 -12.39 3.48
N ASP A 115 -11.52 -13.44 2.75
CA ASP A 115 -11.47 -14.81 3.28
C ASP A 115 -10.44 -14.94 4.43
N LYS A 116 -10.96 -15.17 5.64
CA LYS A 116 -10.19 -15.40 6.88
C LYS A 116 -9.19 -16.56 6.79
N ARG A 117 -9.36 -17.49 5.87
CA ARG A 117 -8.44 -18.63 5.62
C ARG A 117 -7.29 -18.26 4.68
N GLY A 118 -7.20 -17.01 4.22
CA GLY A 118 -6.12 -16.53 3.35
C GLY A 118 -6.14 -17.11 1.94
N ARG A 119 -7.27 -17.69 1.51
CA ARG A 119 -7.43 -18.26 0.16
C ARG A 119 -7.75 -17.21 -0.88
N GLU A 120 -8.15 -16.02 -0.45
CA GLU A 120 -8.44 -14.90 -1.31
C GLU A 120 -7.26 -13.92 -1.33
N ILE A 121 -6.83 -13.54 -2.53
CA ILE A 121 -5.76 -12.58 -2.76
C ILE A 121 -6.33 -11.16 -2.61
N ALA A 122 -5.55 -10.25 -2.01
CA ALA A 122 -5.91 -8.84 -1.93
C ALA A 122 -6.10 -8.23 -3.34
N ASN A 123 -7.22 -7.56 -3.56
CA ASN A 123 -7.61 -7.01 -4.85
C ASN A 123 -8.30 -5.65 -4.67
N LEU A 124 -7.70 -4.59 -5.22
CA LEU A 124 -8.19 -3.22 -5.06
C LEU A 124 -9.63 -3.05 -5.59
N LYS A 125 -9.95 -3.61 -6.76
CA LYS A 125 -11.27 -3.52 -7.38
C LYS A 125 -12.35 -4.21 -6.54
N LYS A 126 -12.02 -5.36 -5.95
CA LYS A 126 -12.96 -6.12 -5.12
C LYS A 126 -13.11 -5.54 -3.72
N HIS A 127 -12.00 -5.18 -3.08
CA HIS A 127 -11.98 -4.78 -1.67
C HIS A 127 -12.17 -3.28 -1.47
N TYR A 128 -11.81 -2.45 -2.43
CA TYR A 128 -11.96 -0.99 -2.33
C TYR A 128 -12.53 -0.40 -3.64
N PRO A 129 -13.72 -0.84 -4.08
CA PRO A 129 -14.29 -0.44 -5.37
C PRO A 129 -14.48 1.07 -5.51
N SER A 130 -14.73 1.79 -4.41
CA SER A 130 -14.97 3.23 -4.39
C SER A 130 -13.76 4.09 -4.80
N ILE A 131 -12.54 3.54 -4.72
CA ILE A 131 -11.29 4.21 -5.13
C ILE A 131 -10.56 3.45 -6.24
N ALA A 132 -11.07 2.29 -6.67
CA ALA A 132 -10.37 1.44 -7.62
C ALA A 132 -10.20 2.11 -8.99
N ASP A 133 -11.20 2.87 -9.43
CA ASP A 133 -11.18 3.58 -10.72
C ASP A 133 -10.28 4.83 -10.70
N ASP A 134 -9.74 5.22 -9.55
CA ASP A 134 -8.75 6.29 -9.49
C ASP A 134 -7.36 5.80 -9.93
N VAL A 135 -7.12 4.48 -9.89
CA VAL A 135 -5.85 3.87 -10.26
C VAL A 135 -5.91 3.35 -11.70
N SER A 136 -5.03 3.86 -12.53
CA SER A 136 -4.76 3.36 -13.88
C SER A 136 -3.37 2.76 -13.91
N TYR A 137 -3.19 1.59 -14.52
CA TYR A 137 -1.86 1.03 -14.72
C TYR A 137 -1.30 1.53 -16.07
N PRO A 138 -0.04 1.99 -16.13
CA PRO A 138 0.59 2.36 -17.39
C PRO A 138 0.55 1.22 -18.42
N GLU A 139 0.33 1.55 -19.70
CA GLU A 139 0.16 0.57 -20.79
C GLU A 139 1.37 -0.36 -21.00
N PHE A 140 2.57 0.10 -20.63
CA PHE A 140 3.78 -0.72 -20.71
C PHE A 140 3.80 -1.85 -19.68
N ILE A 141 2.97 -1.77 -18.64
CA ILE A 141 2.82 -2.81 -17.62
C ILE A 141 1.91 -3.92 -18.17
N GLY A 142 2.52 -5.03 -18.57
CA GLY A 142 1.79 -6.22 -19.01
C GLY A 142 1.30 -7.10 -17.86
N PHE A 143 0.77 -6.54 -16.77
CA PHE A 143 0.20 -7.37 -15.71
C PHE A 143 -0.99 -8.17 -16.24
N CYS A 144 -1.11 -9.42 -15.80
CA CYS A 144 -2.29 -10.22 -16.02
C CYS A 144 -3.48 -9.51 -15.36
N MET A 145 -4.32 -8.88 -16.17
CA MET A 145 -5.50 -8.18 -15.65
C MET A 145 -6.57 -9.14 -15.13
N ASN A 146 -6.50 -10.42 -15.52
CA ASN A 146 -7.36 -11.52 -15.08
C ASN A 146 -6.53 -12.82 -14.98
N ASP A 147 -6.97 -13.77 -14.15
CA ASP A 147 -6.35 -15.10 -13.99
C ASP A 147 -6.22 -15.85 -15.34
N SER A 148 -7.15 -15.62 -16.26
CA SER A 148 -7.17 -16.23 -17.60
C SER A 148 -6.08 -15.73 -18.56
N ASN A 149 -5.40 -14.61 -18.26
CA ASN A 149 -4.30 -14.06 -19.06
C ASN A 149 -2.91 -14.33 -18.44
N CYS A 150 -2.86 -14.95 -17.26
CA CYS A 150 -1.64 -15.47 -16.68
C CYS A 150 -1.56 -16.95 -17.05
N SER A 151 -1.08 -17.24 -18.26
CA SER A 151 -0.49 -18.56 -18.47
C SER A 151 0.77 -18.61 -17.61
N ASP A 152 0.81 -19.52 -16.65
CA ASP A 152 2.03 -19.92 -15.93
C ASP A 152 3.06 -20.34 -16.97
N VAL A 153 3.85 -19.38 -17.47
CA VAL A 153 5.10 -19.69 -18.13
C VAL A 153 6.09 -19.84 -17.00
N ASP A 154 6.08 -21.04 -16.40
CA ASP A 154 7.20 -21.51 -15.60
C ASP A 154 8.47 -21.28 -16.43
N PRO A 155 9.44 -20.49 -15.94
CA PRO A 155 10.75 -20.47 -16.55
C PRO A 155 11.35 -21.87 -16.38
N LYS A 156 11.53 -22.58 -17.50
CA LYS A 156 12.32 -23.81 -17.55
C LYS A 156 13.77 -23.55 -17.19
#